data_AF-A0A1G4JLS9-F1
#
_entry.id   AF-A0A1G4JLS9-F1
#
_cell.length_a   1.000
_cell.length_b   1.000
_cell.length_c   1.000
_cell.angle_alpha   90.00
_cell.angle_beta   90.00
_cell.angle_gamma   90.00
#
_symmetry.space_group_name_H-M   'P 1'
#
loop_
_entity.id
_entity.type
_entity.pdbx_description
1 polymer ?
#
loop_
_entity_poly.entity_id
_entity_poly.type
_entity_poly.pdbx_seq_one_letter_code
_entity_poly.pdbx_strand_id
1 'polypeptide(L)'
;MSSKVTFWDGKEHIVYVVEIAFYSVLFIASVAALLRRRQLVKGTILCTISALKISGSAVSVHAAIQTVNAINSPDTSKFPSTSLVTVGAILTSLATAPLLVLTRAFCPEDSLHKKLQRFSRILVIVPAILAIVGYNYWADGGSSMDTGIALVKASSILYVALYLLFVASGLKKYLQIRDSATRLEATGIFIVLTAMPFFIVRFVFVIASSFSLTTNMNAHHKFSYFDGDWRISLSMFVVMEFVVEIVYCFGVHLLISREAQQSFASSDEATEKESA
;
A
#
# COMPACT_ATOMS: atom_id res chain seq x y z
N MET A 1 16.36 21.66 30.96
CA MET A 1 16.16 22.08 29.55
C MET A 1 15.87 20.83 28.74
N SER A 2 14.60 20.42 28.58
CA SER A 2 14.29 19.40 27.58
C SER A 2 14.28 20.12 26.23
N SER A 3 15.20 19.74 25.34
CA SER A 3 15.07 20.14 23.95
C SER A 3 13.72 19.60 23.49
N LYS A 4 12.77 20.49 23.22
CA LYS A 4 11.60 20.17 22.41
C LYS A 4 12.15 19.76 21.05
N VAL A 5 12.51 18.49 20.92
CA VAL A 5 12.67 17.83 19.63
C VAL A 5 11.25 17.77 19.11
N THR A 6 10.79 18.87 18.50
CA THR A 6 9.52 18.89 17.82
C THR A 6 9.61 17.85 16.73
N PHE A 7 8.57 17.01 16.62
CA PHE A 7 8.36 15.97 15.61
C PHE A 7 8.94 16.30 14.22
N TRP A 8 8.92 17.58 13.84
CA TRP A 8 9.44 18.17 12.61
C TRP A 8 10.96 18.41 12.56
N ASP A 9 11.76 17.60 13.24
CA ASP A 9 13.22 17.71 13.28
C ASP A 9 13.82 17.31 11.92
N GLY A 10 13.86 18.26 10.98
CA GLY A 10 14.74 18.36 9.81
C GLY A 10 14.87 17.19 8.82
N LYS A 11 14.24 16.02 9.02
CA LYS A 11 14.53 14.80 8.25
C LYS A 11 13.30 14.07 7.72
N GLU A 12 12.10 14.35 8.22
CA GLU A 12 10.88 13.71 7.70
C GLU A 12 10.55 14.15 6.27
N HIS A 13 10.79 15.42 5.92
CA HIS A 13 10.62 15.88 4.55
C HIS A 13 11.54 15.11 3.57
N ILE A 14 12.72 14.67 4.03
CA ILE A 14 13.61 13.82 3.23
C ILE A 14 12.94 12.46 2.98
N VAL A 15 12.27 11.87 3.98
CA VAL A 15 11.55 10.60 3.82
C VAL A 15 10.48 10.72 2.73
N TYR A 16 9.64 11.74 2.78
CA TYR A 16 8.60 11.92 1.76
C TYR A 16 9.16 12.23 0.36
N VAL A 17 10.27 12.96 0.26
CA VAL A 17 10.96 13.18 -1.03
C VAL A 17 11.50 11.86 -1.59
N VAL A 18 12.08 11.01 -0.73
CA VAL A 18 12.53 9.66 -1.11
C VAL A 18 11.37 8.79 -1.56
N GLU A 19 10.22 8.86 -0.87
CA GLU A 19 8.98 8.21 -1.31
C GLU A 19 8.55 8.68 -2.70
N ILE A 20 8.45 9.99 -2.94
CA ILE A 20 8.08 10.51 -4.26
C ILE A 20 9.03 10.00 -5.35
N ALA A 21 10.34 10.02 -5.11
CA ALA A 21 11.32 9.52 -6.06
C ALA A 21 11.13 8.01 -6.34
N PHE A 22 10.99 7.20 -5.29
CA PHE A 22 10.76 5.77 -5.39
C PHE A 22 9.48 5.44 -6.18
N TYR A 23 8.35 6.04 -5.80
CA TYR A 23 7.07 5.80 -6.46
C TYR A 23 7.02 6.35 -7.89
N SER A 24 7.81 7.37 -8.22
CA SER A 24 7.95 7.83 -9.61
C SER A 24 8.64 6.80 -10.49
N VAL A 25 9.71 6.17 -10.00
CA VAL A 25 10.38 5.05 -10.69
C VAL A 25 9.43 3.86 -10.81
N LEU A 26 8.72 3.52 -9.74
CA LEU A 26 7.73 2.45 -9.74
C LEU A 26 6.61 2.72 -10.74
N PHE A 27 6.13 3.96 -10.84
CA PHE A 27 5.11 4.37 -11.80
C PHE A 27 5.60 4.16 -13.23
N ILE A 28 6.82 4.58 -13.57
CA ILE A 28 7.41 4.34 -14.89
C ILE A 28 7.52 2.84 -15.20
N ALA A 29 8.00 2.03 -14.24
CA ALA A 29 8.10 0.59 -14.40
C ALA A 29 6.72 -0.08 -14.59
N SER A 30 5.68 0.46 -13.95
CA SER A 30 4.30 -0.02 -14.04
C SER A 30 3.67 0.35 -15.38
N VAL A 31 3.92 1.56 -15.88
CA VAL A 31 3.52 1.99 -17.24
C VAL A 31 4.23 1.11 -18.28
N ALA A 32 5.52 0.82 -18.12
CA ALA A 32 6.23 -0.10 -19.00
C ALA A 32 5.60 -1.51 -19.01
N ALA A 33 5.13 -2.01 -17.86
CA ALA A 33 4.39 -3.26 -17.79
C ALA A 33 3.03 -3.19 -18.53
N LEU A 34 2.32 -2.07 -18.43
CA LEU A 34 1.06 -1.83 -19.15
C LEU A 34 1.25 -1.80 -20.68
N LEU A 35 2.30 -1.14 -21.16
CA LEU A 35 2.60 -1.05 -22.59
C LEU A 35 2.85 -2.41 -23.23
N ARG A 36 3.31 -3.41 -22.46
CA ARG A 36 3.50 -4.79 -22.92
C ARG A 36 2.18 -5.59 -23.04
N ARG A 37 1.04 -5.03 -22.64
CA ARG A 37 -0.35 -5.55 -22.79
C ARG A 37 -0.67 -6.96 -22.26
N ARG A 38 0.28 -7.71 -21.69
CA ARG A 38 0.05 -9.08 -21.18
C ARG A 38 -0.58 -9.12 -19.79
N GLN A 39 -0.16 -8.23 -18.89
CA GLN A 39 -0.60 -8.20 -17.49
C GLN A 39 -1.30 -6.88 -17.14
N LEU A 40 -2.29 -6.48 -17.94
CA LEU A 40 -2.97 -5.19 -17.82
C LEU A 40 -3.55 -4.95 -16.43
N VAL A 41 -4.21 -5.95 -15.84
CA VAL A 41 -4.83 -5.80 -14.51
C VAL A 41 -3.79 -5.47 -13.44
N LYS A 42 -2.70 -6.25 -13.37
CA LYS A 42 -1.63 -6.05 -12.38
C LYS A 42 -0.89 -4.73 -12.59
N GLY A 43 -0.59 -4.40 -13.85
CA GLY A 43 0.05 -3.13 -14.23
C GLY A 43 -0.82 -1.91 -13.88
N THR A 44 -2.14 -1.97 -14.12
CA THR A 44 -3.07 -0.88 -13.79
C THR A 44 -3.13 -0.69 -12.28
N ILE A 45 -3.21 -1.78 -11.52
CA ILE A 45 -3.22 -1.70 -10.05
C ILE A 45 -1.94 -1.06 -9.52
N LEU A 46 -0.76 -1.43 -10.03
CA LEU A 46 0.52 -0.81 -9.65
C LEU A 46 0.59 0.68 -10.01
N CYS A 47 0.04 1.08 -11.17
CA CYS A 47 -0.06 2.49 -11.54
C CYS A 47 -0.96 3.25 -10.56
N THR A 48 -2.10 2.68 -10.17
CA THR A 48 -3.01 3.28 -9.19
C THR A 48 -2.33 3.43 -7.82
N ILE A 49 -1.60 2.41 -7.35
CA ILE A 49 -0.84 2.48 -6.10
C ILE A 49 0.16 3.64 -6.16
N SER A 50 0.98 3.67 -7.21
CA SER A 50 2.02 4.69 -7.38
C SER A 50 1.43 6.10 -7.47
N ALA A 51 0.32 6.29 -8.20
CA ALA A 51 -0.34 7.58 -8.33
C ALA A 51 -0.92 8.08 -6.98
N LEU A 52 -1.57 7.19 -6.22
CA LEU A 52 -2.09 7.52 -4.88
C LEU A 52 -0.96 7.87 -3.92
N LYS A 53 0.15 7.14 -3.98
CA LYS A 53 1.32 7.34 -3.12
C LYS A 53 2.10 8.60 -3.44
N ILE A 54 2.32 8.91 -4.71
CA ILE A 54 2.90 10.19 -5.13
C ILE A 54 2.01 11.34 -4.65
N SER A 55 0.69 11.24 -4.85
CA SER A 55 -0.27 12.28 -4.44
C SER A 55 -0.27 12.48 -2.93
N GLY A 56 -0.35 11.40 -2.14
CA GLY A 56 -0.32 11.45 -0.68
C GLY A 56 1.00 12.01 -0.16
N SER A 57 2.13 11.54 -0.69
CA SER A 57 3.45 12.01 -0.30
C SER A 57 3.66 13.49 -0.66
N ALA A 58 3.18 13.95 -1.83
CA ALA A 58 3.27 15.35 -2.22
C ALA A 58 2.49 16.27 -1.27
N VAL A 59 1.29 15.86 -0.85
CA VAL A 59 0.51 16.58 0.16
C VAL A 59 1.25 16.61 1.50
N SER A 60 1.82 15.49 1.94
CA SER A 60 2.59 15.42 3.18
C SER A 60 3.87 16.25 3.13
N VAL A 61 4.60 16.28 2.00
CA VAL A 61 5.76 17.19 1.80
C VAL A 61 5.30 18.64 1.94
N HIS A 62 4.20 19.01 1.29
CA HIS A 62 3.70 20.38 1.36
C HIS A 62 3.35 20.78 2.81
N ALA A 63 2.67 19.90 3.55
CA ALA A 63 2.39 20.10 4.96
C ALA A 63 3.68 20.23 5.79
N ALA A 64 4.67 19.37 5.56
CA ALA A 64 5.95 19.41 6.24
C ALA A 64 6.72 20.72 5.99
N ILE A 65 6.75 21.20 4.74
CA ILE A 65 7.37 22.48 4.38
C ILE A 65 6.68 23.64 5.09
N GLN A 66 5.35 23.67 5.11
CA GLN A 66 4.61 24.72 5.83
C GLN A 66 4.95 24.73 7.33
N THR A 67 5.08 23.56 7.95
CA THR A 67 5.48 23.48 9.36
C THR A 67 6.88 24.00 9.59
N VAL A 68 7.85 23.60 8.77
CA VAL A 68 9.24 24.06 8.90
C VAL A 68 9.32 25.57 8.73
N ASN A 69 8.58 26.14 7.77
CA ASN A 69 8.52 27.58 7.59
C ASN A 69 7.90 28.28 8.82
N ALA A 70 6.79 27.76 9.35
CA ALA A 70 6.14 28.31 10.54
C ALA A 70 7.04 28.32 11.78
N ILE A 71 7.90 27.32 11.93
CA ILE A 71 8.89 27.25 13.02
C ILE A 71 10.02 28.25 12.80
N ASN A 72 10.54 28.37 11.57
CA ASN A 72 11.68 29.24 11.26
C ASN A 72 11.29 30.72 11.11
N SER A 73 10.02 31.02 10.84
CA SER A 73 9.52 32.37 10.60
C SER A 73 8.12 32.53 11.23
N PRO A 74 8.05 32.64 12.57
CA PRO A 74 6.78 32.64 13.31
C PRO A 74 5.86 33.81 12.96
N ASP A 75 6.41 34.93 12.51
CA ASP A 75 5.63 36.15 12.22
C ASP A 75 4.97 36.13 10.82
N THR A 76 5.38 35.22 9.93
CA THR A 76 4.97 35.25 8.51
C THR A 76 4.35 33.95 7.99
N SER A 77 4.47 32.83 8.72
CA SER A 77 3.98 31.53 8.24
C SER A 77 2.85 30.96 9.09
N LYS A 78 1.85 30.42 8.40
CA LYS A 78 0.75 29.68 9.01
C LYS A 78 1.15 28.20 9.14
N PHE A 79 0.87 27.59 10.28
CA PHE A 79 0.94 26.13 10.44
C PHE A 79 0.00 25.45 9.43
N PRO A 80 0.34 24.22 8.98
CA PRO A 80 -0.54 23.49 8.07
C PRO A 80 -1.90 23.25 8.72
N SER A 81 -2.96 23.31 7.91
CA SER A 81 -4.30 22.99 8.38
C SER A 81 -4.38 21.50 8.73
N THR A 82 -5.14 21.16 9.78
CA THR A 82 -5.43 19.77 10.15
C THR A 82 -5.97 18.98 8.96
N SER A 83 -6.81 19.61 8.14
CA SER A 83 -7.35 19.01 6.91
C SER A 83 -6.26 18.55 5.93
N LEU A 84 -5.17 19.30 5.78
CA LEU A 84 -4.08 18.95 4.86
C LEU A 84 -3.35 17.69 5.33
N VAL A 85 -3.05 17.63 6.63
CA VAL A 85 -2.40 16.48 7.27
C VAL A 85 -3.31 15.25 7.20
N THR A 86 -4.62 15.43 7.46
CA THR A 86 -5.63 14.37 7.37
C THR A 86 -5.75 13.83 5.94
N VAL A 87 -5.72 14.68 4.91
CA VAL A 87 -5.76 14.25 3.51
C VAL A 87 -4.54 13.38 3.16
N GLY A 88 -3.35 13.75 3.62
CA GLY A 88 -2.13 12.94 3.45
C GLY A 88 -2.27 11.55 4.07
N ALA A 89 -2.79 11.47 5.29
CA ALA A 89 -3.05 10.19 5.97
C ALA A 89 -4.11 9.34 5.25
N ILE A 90 -5.20 9.96 4.78
CA ILE A 90 -6.26 9.30 4.02
C ILE A 90 -5.70 8.70 2.73
N LEU A 91 -4.97 9.48 1.93
CA LEU A 91 -4.39 9.00 0.66
C LEU A 91 -3.40 7.85 0.87
N THR A 92 -2.60 7.94 1.94
CA THR A 92 -1.64 6.90 2.31
C THR A 92 -2.36 5.62 2.74
N SER A 93 -3.43 5.73 3.53
CA SER A 93 -4.27 4.59 3.92
C SER A 93 -4.99 3.98 2.71
N LEU A 94 -5.54 4.82 1.84
CA LEU A 94 -6.26 4.42 0.63
C LEU A 94 -5.38 3.62 -0.33
N ALA A 95 -4.08 3.91 -0.41
CA ALA A 95 -3.12 3.15 -1.20
C ALA A 95 -2.95 1.68 -0.74
N THR A 96 -3.33 1.34 0.50
CA THR A 96 -3.32 -0.04 1.02
C THR A 96 -4.35 -0.92 0.30
N ALA A 97 -5.51 -0.36 -0.06
CA ALA A 97 -6.58 -1.07 -0.74
C ALA A 97 -6.15 -1.70 -2.09
N PRO A 98 -5.65 -0.94 -3.08
CA PRO A 98 -5.19 -1.51 -4.34
C PRO A 98 -4.03 -2.49 -4.15
N LEU A 99 -3.20 -2.33 -3.13
CA LEU A 99 -2.13 -3.28 -2.82
C LEU A 99 -2.66 -4.66 -2.34
N LEU A 100 -3.78 -4.69 -1.61
CA LEU A 100 -4.47 -5.93 -1.29
C LEU A 100 -5.09 -6.59 -2.53
N VAL A 101 -5.67 -5.77 -3.42
CA VAL A 101 -6.19 -6.26 -4.71
C VAL A 101 -5.06 -6.85 -5.55
N LEU A 102 -3.88 -6.22 -5.55
CA LEU A 102 -2.71 -6.73 -6.24
C LEU A 102 -2.25 -8.07 -5.68
N THR A 103 -2.20 -8.20 -4.35
CA THR A 103 -1.92 -9.48 -3.67
C THR A 103 -2.87 -10.57 -4.17
N ARG A 104 -4.17 -10.28 -4.21
CA ARG A 104 -5.17 -11.24 -4.72
C ARG A 104 -4.97 -11.56 -6.20
N ALA A 105 -4.53 -10.60 -7.02
CA ALA A 105 -4.30 -10.79 -8.45
C ALA A 105 -3.08 -11.69 -8.75
N PHE A 106 -2.16 -11.85 -7.79
CA PHE A 106 -1.06 -12.81 -7.89
C PHE A 106 -1.44 -14.23 -7.43
N CYS A 107 -2.45 -14.36 -6.58
CA CYS A 107 -2.98 -15.66 -6.19
C CYS A 107 -3.74 -16.32 -7.37
N PRO A 108 -3.71 -17.67 -7.50
CA PRO A 108 -4.46 -18.39 -8.53
C PRO A 108 -5.92 -17.97 -8.52
N GLU A 109 -6.51 -17.92 -9.72
CA GLU A 109 -7.94 -17.67 -9.81
C GLU A 109 -8.66 -18.83 -9.14
N ASP A 110 -9.54 -18.48 -8.21
CA ASP A 110 -10.39 -19.49 -7.64
C ASP A 110 -11.55 -19.66 -8.61
N SER A 111 -11.86 -20.89 -9.00
CA SER A 111 -13.05 -21.21 -9.81
C SER A 111 -14.37 -20.87 -9.09
N LEU A 112 -14.29 -20.28 -7.89
CA LEU A 112 -15.40 -19.70 -7.16
C LEU A 112 -16.16 -18.72 -8.06
N HIS A 113 -17.48 -18.89 -8.03
CA HIS A 113 -18.47 -18.10 -8.77
C HIS A 113 -18.08 -16.61 -8.89
N LYS A 114 -18.24 -16.02 -10.08
CA LYS A 114 -18.03 -14.60 -10.39
C LYS A 114 -18.59 -13.62 -9.34
N LYS A 115 -19.61 -14.04 -8.59
CA LYS A 115 -20.18 -13.30 -7.45
C LYS A 115 -19.19 -13.11 -6.30
N LEU A 116 -18.41 -14.12 -5.94
CA LEU A 116 -17.43 -14.02 -4.85
C LEU A 116 -16.24 -13.12 -5.24
N GLN A 117 -15.85 -13.13 -6.51
CA GLN A 117 -14.83 -12.21 -7.04
C GLN A 117 -15.30 -10.75 -7.04
N ARG A 118 -16.60 -10.50 -7.26
CA ARG A 118 -17.18 -9.15 -7.06
C ARG A 118 -17.22 -8.79 -5.57
N PHE A 119 -17.57 -9.75 -4.72
CA PHE A 119 -17.63 -9.55 -3.28
C PHE A 119 -16.26 -9.20 -2.69
N SER A 120 -15.17 -9.81 -3.16
CA SER A 120 -13.82 -9.49 -2.69
C SER A 120 -13.39 -8.05 -2.98
N ARG A 121 -13.83 -7.47 -4.11
CA ARG A 121 -13.58 -6.04 -4.41
C ARG A 121 -14.31 -5.13 -3.45
N ILE A 122 -15.58 -5.43 -3.14
CA ILE A 122 -16.37 -4.68 -2.17
C ILE A 122 -15.73 -4.79 -0.78
N LEU A 123 -15.26 -5.98 -0.42
CA LEU A 123 -14.62 -6.24 0.87
C LEU A 123 -13.42 -5.34 1.15
N VAL A 124 -12.63 -5.00 0.11
CA VAL A 124 -11.46 -4.12 0.21
C VAL A 124 -11.84 -2.63 0.31
N ILE A 125 -13.01 -2.25 -0.21
CA ILE A 125 -13.51 -0.85 -0.17
C ILE A 125 -13.99 -0.49 1.24
N VAL A 126 -14.62 -1.42 1.96
CA VAL A 126 -15.14 -1.18 3.32
C VAL A 126 -14.10 -0.59 4.28
N PRO A 127 -12.91 -1.18 4.48
CA PRO A 127 -11.90 -0.60 5.36
C PRO A 127 -11.40 0.76 4.86
N ALA A 128 -11.35 0.99 3.54
CA ALA A 128 -10.98 2.30 3.00
C ALA A 128 -11.99 3.38 3.38
N ILE A 129 -13.29 3.09 3.27
CA ILE A 129 -14.35 4.00 3.71
C ILE A 129 -14.24 4.27 5.21
N LEU A 130 -14.04 3.22 6.03
CA LEU A 130 -13.89 3.37 7.48
C LEU A 130 -12.66 4.22 7.84
N ALA A 131 -11.55 4.09 7.11
CA ALA A 131 -10.38 4.95 7.31
C ALA A 131 -10.71 6.41 6.98
N ILE A 132 -11.34 6.67 5.83
CA ILE A 132 -11.71 8.03 5.40
C ILE A 132 -12.63 8.68 6.43
N VAL A 133 -13.72 8.02 6.80
CA VAL A 133 -14.70 8.54 7.77
C VAL A 133 -14.06 8.69 9.14
N GLY A 134 -13.25 7.71 9.56
CA GLY A 134 -12.56 7.73 10.85
C GLY A 134 -11.58 8.89 10.99
N TYR A 135 -10.73 9.11 9.98
CA TYR A 135 -9.80 10.24 9.97
C TYR A 135 -10.52 11.58 9.87
N ASN A 136 -11.65 11.66 9.17
CA ASN A 136 -12.46 12.88 9.10
C ASN A 136 -13.04 13.24 10.48
N TYR A 137 -13.69 12.28 11.15
CA TYR A 137 -14.24 12.48 12.50
C TYR A 137 -13.16 12.76 13.56
N TRP A 138 -11.97 12.19 13.39
CA TRP A 138 -10.82 12.50 14.23
C TRP A 138 -10.32 13.93 14.02
N ALA A 139 -10.32 14.42 12.78
CA ALA A 139 -9.86 15.76 12.43
C ALA A 139 -10.83 16.87 12.85
N ASP A 140 -12.14 16.61 12.83
CA ASP A 140 -13.18 17.56 13.27
C ASP A 140 -13.14 17.83 14.79
N GLY A 141 -12.52 16.93 15.56
CA GLY A 141 -12.39 17.06 17.02
C GLY A 141 -13.70 16.90 17.79
N GLY A 142 -13.69 17.27 19.08
CA GLY A 142 -14.89 17.24 19.93
C GLY A 142 -15.40 15.84 20.27
N SER A 143 -16.73 15.69 20.39
CA SER A 143 -17.39 14.43 20.80
C SER A 143 -17.30 13.31 19.76
N SER A 144 -17.01 13.63 18.50
CA SER A 144 -16.85 12.66 17.40
C SER A 144 -15.46 11.99 17.37
N MET A 145 -14.49 12.52 18.11
CA MET A 145 -13.09 12.09 18.03
C MET A 145 -12.88 10.62 18.43
N ASP A 146 -13.49 10.18 19.54
CA ASP A 146 -13.39 8.78 20.01
C ASP A 146 -13.98 7.79 18.99
N THR A 147 -15.07 8.21 18.33
CA THR A 147 -15.70 7.42 17.26
C THR A 147 -14.77 7.35 16.04
N GLY A 148 -14.14 8.46 15.67
CA GLY A 148 -13.13 8.50 14.60
C GLY A 148 -11.97 7.54 14.86
N ILE A 149 -11.42 7.56 16.08
CA ILE A 149 -10.32 6.66 16.49
C ILE A 149 -10.77 5.19 16.41
N ALA A 150 -11.96 4.85 16.88
CA ALA A 150 -12.50 3.50 16.81
C ALA A 150 -12.65 3.01 15.36
N LEU A 151 -13.10 3.87 14.44
CA LEU A 151 -13.22 3.56 13.02
C LEU A 151 -11.85 3.33 12.34
N VAL A 152 -10.83 4.14 12.67
CA VAL A 152 -9.46 3.95 12.14
C VAL A 152 -8.85 2.63 12.65
N LYS A 153 -9.05 2.29 13.92
CA LYS A 153 -8.63 1.01 14.50
C LYS A 153 -9.31 -0.17 13.80
N ALA A 154 -10.63 -0.09 13.62
CA ALA A 154 -11.41 -1.12 12.93
C ALA A 154 -10.95 -1.30 11.48
N SER A 155 -10.73 -0.21 10.76
CA SER A 155 -10.18 -0.22 9.40
C SER A 155 -8.83 -0.93 9.33
N SER A 156 -7.91 -0.59 10.25
CA SER A 156 -6.56 -1.16 10.30
C SER A 156 -6.61 -2.68 10.52
N ILE A 157 -7.44 -3.15 11.46
CA ILE A 157 -7.65 -4.58 11.74
C ILE A 157 -8.26 -5.29 10.52
N LEU A 158 -9.27 -4.68 9.89
CA LEU A 158 -9.92 -5.23 8.71
C LEU A 158 -8.93 -5.39 7.54
N TYR A 159 -8.06 -4.42 7.29
CA TYR A 159 -7.04 -4.55 6.24
C TYR A 159 -6.12 -5.77 6.46
N VAL A 160 -5.68 -6.01 7.70
CA VAL A 160 -4.85 -7.19 8.02
C VAL A 160 -5.65 -8.48 7.85
N ALA A 161 -6.89 -8.53 8.37
CA ALA A 161 -7.74 -9.69 8.26
C ALA A 161 -8.00 -10.07 6.78
N LEU A 162 -8.25 -9.07 5.93
CA LEU A 162 -8.43 -9.25 4.50
C LEU A 162 -7.17 -9.74 3.81
N TYR A 163 -6.02 -9.18 4.15
CA TYR A 163 -4.74 -9.62 3.63
C TYR A 163 -4.50 -11.11 3.94
N LEU A 164 -4.62 -11.49 5.21
CA LEU A 164 -4.45 -12.88 5.63
C LEU A 164 -5.45 -13.81 4.94
N LEU A 165 -6.70 -13.37 4.75
CA LEU A 165 -7.71 -14.12 4.01
C LEU A 165 -7.30 -14.33 2.54
N PHE A 166 -6.76 -13.31 1.86
CA PHE A 166 -6.29 -13.44 0.46
C PHE A 166 -5.07 -14.34 0.33
N VAL A 167 -4.12 -14.26 1.27
CA VAL A 167 -2.96 -15.15 1.29
C VAL A 167 -3.38 -16.58 1.58
N ALA A 168 -4.22 -16.80 2.61
CA ALA A 168 -4.68 -18.13 2.99
C ALA A 168 -5.52 -18.79 1.90
N SER A 169 -6.45 -18.04 1.28
CA SER A 169 -7.25 -18.55 0.16
C SER A 169 -6.40 -18.86 -1.07
N GLY A 170 -5.46 -17.98 -1.43
CA GLY A 170 -4.52 -18.21 -2.52
C GLY A 170 -3.63 -19.44 -2.30
N LEU A 171 -3.07 -19.58 -1.09
CA LEU A 171 -2.24 -20.72 -0.71
C LEU A 171 -3.05 -22.02 -0.70
N LYS A 172 -4.25 -22.00 -0.11
CA LYS A 172 -5.16 -23.16 -0.14
C LYS A 172 -5.44 -23.59 -1.57
N LYS A 173 -5.76 -22.64 -2.46
CA LYS A 173 -6.04 -22.94 -3.87
C LYS A 173 -4.82 -23.55 -4.55
N TYR A 174 -3.65 -22.95 -4.37
CA TYR A 174 -2.40 -23.47 -4.91
C TYR A 174 -2.11 -24.89 -4.46
N LEU A 175 -2.33 -25.21 -3.18
CA LEU A 175 -2.16 -26.57 -2.67
C LEU A 175 -3.14 -27.56 -3.32
N GLN A 176 -4.37 -27.14 -3.66
CA GLN A 176 -5.35 -27.99 -4.34
C GLN A 176 -4.99 -28.28 -5.80
N ILE A 177 -4.38 -27.32 -6.49
CA ILE A 177 -4.01 -27.46 -7.91
C ILE A 177 -2.53 -27.75 -8.10
N ARG A 178 -1.76 -28.04 -7.04
CA ARG A 178 -0.30 -28.07 -7.07
C ARG A 178 0.26 -28.95 -8.19
N ASP A 179 -0.34 -30.11 -8.41
CA ASP A 179 0.13 -31.09 -9.40
C ASP A 179 -0.21 -30.71 -10.84
N SER A 180 -1.21 -29.84 -11.03
CA SER A 180 -1.64 -29.32 -12.34
C SER A 180 -1.36 -27.82 -12.52
N ALA A 181 -0.71 -27.19 -11.55
CA ALA A 181 -0.50 -25.75 -11.51
C ALA A 181 0.45 -25.33 -12.65
N THR A 182 0.05 -24.31 -13.38
CA THR A 182 0.93 -23.72 -14.37
C THR A 182 2.14 -23.08 -13.69
N ARG A 183 3.26 -22.99 -14.42
CA ARG A 183 4.46 -22.28 -13.93
C ARG A 183 4.13 -20.84 -13.52
N LEU A 184 3.17 -20.19 -14.19
CA LEU A 184 2.72 -18.82 -13.88
C LEU A 184 2.04 -18.74 -12.50
N GLU A 185 1.12 -19.66 -12.20
CA GLU A 185 0.40 -19.69 -10.91
C GLU A 185 1.35 -19.95 -9.73
N ALA A 186 2.27 -20.91 -9.89
CA ALA A 186 3.30 -21.18 -8.88
C ALA A 186 4.19 -19.96 -8.62
N THR A 187 4.53 -19.22 -9.68
CA THR A 187 5.30 -17.98 -9.56
C THR A 187 4.53 -16.91 -8.81
N GLY A 188 3.24 -16.74 -9.12
CA GLY A 188 2.38 -15.74 -8.48
C GLY A 188 2.31 -15.92 -6.97
N ILE A 189 2.10 -17.17 -6.51
CA ILE A 189 2.12 -17.48 -5.07
C ILE A 189 3.48 -17.25 -4.45
N PHE A 190 4.56 -17.66 -5.13
CA PHE A 190 5.91 -17.43 -4.63
C PHE A 190 6.20 -15.94 -4.42
N ILE A 191 5.76 -15.08 -5.34
CA ILE A 191 5.86 -13.62 -5.21
C ILE A 191 5.11 -13.14 -3.96
N VAL A 192 3.88 -13.60 -3.74
CA VAL A 192 3.06 -13.23 -2.57
C VAL A 192 3.73 -13.67 -1.26
N LEU A 193 4.20 -14.92 -1.19
CA LEU A 193 4.86 -15.45 0.00
C LEU A 193 6.19 -14.74 0.30
N THR A 194 6.90 -14.30 -0.75
CA THR A 194 8.14 -13.51 -0.61
C THR A 194 7.86 -12.11 -0.05
N ALA A 195 6.77 -11.47 -0.47
CA ALA A 195 6.37 -10.15 0.03
C ALA A 195 5.75 -10.20 1.44
N MET A 196 5.16 -11.35 1.82
CA MET A 196 4.39 -11.53 3.05
C MET A 196 5.07 -11.05 4.35
N PRO A 197 6.32 -11.42 4.68
CA PRO A 197 6.93 -10.99 5.93
C PRO A 197 7.02 -9.46 6.04
N PHE A 198 7.39 -8.78 4.95
CA PHE A 198 7.49 -7.32 4.90
C PHE A 198 6.11 -6.67 5.04
N PHE A 199 5.10 -7.25 4.38
CA PHE A 199 3.71 -6.79 4.48
C PHE A 199 3.17 -6.89 5.91
N ILE A 200 3.49 -7.96 6.63
CA ILE A 200 3.07 -8.16 8.02
C ILE A 200 3.73 -7.12 8.93
N VAL A 201 5.04 -6.87 8.79
CA VAL A 201 5.73 -5.84 9.58
C VAL A 201 5.10 -4.46 9.36
N ARG A 202 4.78 -4.12 8.11
CA ARG A 202 4.05 -2.90 7.78
C ARG A 202 2.70 -2.83 8.50
N PHE A 203 1.94 -3.91 8.52
CA PHE A 203 0.65 -3.93 9.21
C PHE A 203 0.75 -3.84 10.73
N VAL A 204 1.78 -4.42 11.32
CA VAL A 204 2.07 -4.24 12.76
C VAL A 204 2.26 -2.77 13.07
N PHE A 205 3.02 -2.04 12.23
CA PHE A 205 3.15 -0.59 12.38
C PHE A 205 1.80 0.13 12.24
N VAL A 206 1.02 -0.16 11.20
CA VAL A 206 -0.28 0.50 10.96
C VAL A 206 -1.23 0.28 12.15
N ILE A 207 -1.29 -0.94 12.68
CA ILE A 207 -2.09 -1.25 13.87
C ILE A 207 -1.54 -0.47 15.07
N ALA A 208 -0.24 -0.58 15.38
CA ALA A 208 0.35 0.11 16.52
C ALA A 208 0.12 1.63 16.45
N SER A 209 0.19 2.20 15.25
CA SER A 209 -0.12 3.60 14.99
C SER A 209 -1.59 3.92 15.23
N SER A 210 -2.52 3.10 14.71
CA SER A 210 -3.95 3.27 14.95
C SER A 210 -4.33 3.20 16.44
N PHE A 211 -3.60 2.40 17.22
CA PHE A 211 -3.78 2.30 18.67
C PHE A 211 -3.09 3.42 19.45
N SER A 212 -2.15 4.11 18.81
CA SER A 212 -1.49 5.30 19.33
C SER A 212 -2.31 6.58 19.07
N LEU A 213 -3.34 6.54 18.23
CA LEU A 213 -4.26 7.66 18.08
C LEU A 213 -4.97 7.95 19.41
N THR A 214 -4.90 9.20 19.83
CA THR A 214 -5.43 9.71 21.10
C THR A 214 -6.21 11.00 20.87
N THR A 215 -7.06 11.36 21.84
CA THR A 215 -7.76 12.65 21.88
C THR A 215 -6.82 13.82 22.19
N ASN A 216 -5.68 13.53 22.83
CA ASN A 216 -4.65 14.52 23.11
C ASN A 216 -3.63 14.60 21.96
N MET A 217 -3.88 15.47 20.98
CA MET A 217 -2.99 15.65 19.82
C MET A 217 -1.56 16.12 20.16
N ASN A 218 -1.29 16.52 21.40
CA ASN A 218 0.05 16.92 21.88
C ASN A 218 0.81 15.77 22.58
N ALA A 219 0.16 14.63 22.82
CA ALA A 219 0.82 13.51 23.47
C ALA A 219 1.73 12.79 22.47
N HIS A 220 3.02 12.68 22.79
CA HIS A 220 3.98 11.97 21.96
C HIS A 220 3.77 10.46 22.04
N HIS A 221 3.49 9.83 20.91
CA HIS A 221 3.40 8.37 20.79
C HIS A 221 4.40 7.83 19.78
N LYS A 222 5.30 6.95 20.24
CA LYS A 222 6.41 6.37 19.47
C LYS A 222 6.00 5.80 18.10
N PHE A 223 4.81 5.22 17.98
CA PHE A 223 4.29 4.59 16.75
C PHE A 223 3.32 5.48 15.96
N SER A 224 3.10 6.74 16.35
CA SER A 224 2.20 7.64 15.63
C SER A 224 2.77 8.05 14.27
N TYR A 225 1.90 8.15 13.27
CA TYR A 225 2.22 8.73 11.96
C TYR A 225 2.52 10.23 12.04
N PHE A 226 1.98 10.93 13.05
CA PHE A 226 1.95 12.40 13.09
C PHE A 226 2.85 13.03 14.13
N ASP A 227 3.28 12.26 15.12
CA ASP A 227 4.08 12.77 16.23
C ASP A 227 5.12 11.75 16.73
N GLY A 228 5.22 10.59 16.06
CA GLY A 228 6.08 9.48 16.47
C GLY A 228 7.55 9.57 16.03
N ASP A 229 8.30 8.50 16.29
CA ASP A 229 9.71 8.43 15.89
C ASP A 229 9.82 8.10 14.40
N TRP A 230 10.30 9.06 13.60
CA TRP A 230 10.48 8.93 12.15
C TRP A 230 11.30 7.69 11.76
N ARG A 231 12.22 7.22 12.61
CA ARG A 231 13.05 6.03 12.32
C ARG A 231 12.20 4.76 12.28
N ILE A 232 11.19 4.70 13.13
CA ILE A 232 10.28 3.55 13.22
C ILE A 232 9.31 3.59 12.06
N SER A 233 8.75 4.76 11.76
CA SER A 233 7.92 4.97 10.57
C SER A 233 8.70 4.59 9.31
N LEU A 234 9.92 5.11 9.14
CA LEU A 234 10.77 4.78 7.99
C LEU A 234 11.05 3.27 7.89
N SER A 235 11.49 2.63 8.97
CA SER A 235 11.93 1.24 8.93
C SER A 235 10.78 0.23 8.83
N MET A 236 9.70 0.41 9.60
CA MET A 236 8.60 -0.55 9.67
C MET A 236 7.50 -0.28 8.65
N PHE A 237 7.29 0.98 8.24
CA PHE A 237 6.26 1.34 7.28
C PHE A 237 6.84 1.54 5.88
N VAL A 238 7.65 2.58 5.69
CA VAL A 238 8.10 3.02 4.35
C VAL A 238 8.99 1.97 3.68
N VAL A 239 10.06 1.53 4.34
CA VAL A 239 11.01 0.55 3.79
C VAL A 239 10.33 -0.79 3.52
N MET A 240 9.48 -1.26 4.44
CA MET A 240 8.76 -2.52 4.26
C MET A 240 7.79 -2.44 3.07
N GLU A 241 7.11 -1.31 2.88
CA GLU A 241 6.25 -1.08 1.73
C GLU A 241 7.04 -1.04 0.42
N PHE A 242 8.20 -0.36 0.39
CA PHE A 242 9.06 -0.37 -0.79
C PHE A 242 9.49 -1.78 -1.19
N VAL A 243 9.89 -2.60 -0.22
CA VAL A 243 10.29 -3.99 -0.51
C VAL A 243 9.13 -4.78 -1.10
N VAL A 244 7.94 -4.67 -0.52
CA VAL A 244 6.72 -5.32 -1.05
C VAL A 244 6.47 -4.90 -2.50
N GLU A 245 6.55 -3.61 -2.79
CA GLU A 245 6.25 -3.09 -4.12
C GLU A 245 7.32 -3.41 -5.15
N ILE A 246 8.60 -3.46 -4.76
CA ILE A 246 9.67 -3.99 -5.60
C ILE A 246 9.38 -5.45 -5.94
N VAL A 247 9.04 -6.28 -4.93
CA VAL A 247 8.72 -7.71 -5.14
C VAL A 247 7.54 -7.86 -6.10
N TYR A 248 6.48 -7.07 -5.94
CA TYR A 248 5.32 -7.11 -6.83
C TYR A 248 5.62 -6.57 -8.22
N CYS A 249 6.34 -5.45 -8.35
CA CYS A 249 6.72 -4.89 -9.65
C CYS A 249 7.61 -5.88 -10.43
N PHE A 250 8.65 -6.40 -9.78
CA PHE A 250 9.49 -7.45 -10.34
C PHE A 250 8.68 -8.69 -10.71
N GLY A 251 7.76 -9.08 -9.83
CA GLY A 251 6.84 -10.18 -10.06
C GLY A 251 5.99 -10.01 -11.31
N VAL A 252 5.42 -8.82 -11.56
CA VAL A 252 4.68 -8.51 -12.78
C VAL A 252 5.57 -8.67 -14.02
N HIS A 253 6.77 -8.09 -14.02
CA HIS A 253 7.69 -8.17 -15.16
C HIS A 253 8.15 -9.60 -15.42
N LEU A 254 8.39 -10.39 -14.38
CA LEU A 254 8.76 -11.79 -14.50
C LEU A 254 7.61 -12.62 -15.09
N LEU A 255 6.36 -12.40 -14.66
CA LEU A 255 5.19 -13.06 -15.25
C LEU A 255 5.03 -12.71 -16.74
N ILE A 256 5.19 -11.44 -17.12
CA ILE A 256 5.15 -10.99 -18.52
C ILE A 256 6.20 -11.74 -19.36
N SER A 257 7.43 -11.87 -18.86
CA SER A 257 8.51 -12.58 -19.56
C SER A 257 8.23 -14.07 -19.71
N ARG A 258 7.65 -14.72 -18.69
CA ARG A 258 7.27 -16.14 -18.76
C ARG A 258 6.13 -16.39 -19.74
N GLU A 259 5.13 -15.51 -19.77
CA GLU A 259 4.06 -15.58 -20.77
C GLU A 259 4.61 -15.42 -22.18
N ALA A 260 5.60 -14.53 -22.39
CA ALA A 260 6.24 -14.35 -23.69
C ALA A 260 6.89 -15.64 -24.17
N GLN A 261 7.68 -16.29 -23.31
CA GLN A 261 8.33 -17.57 -23.63
C GLN A 261 7.32 -18.66 -23.96
N GLN A 262 6.21 -18.76 -23.22
CA GLN A 262 5.16 -19.75 -23.49
C GLN A 262 4.47 -19.52 -24.83
N SER A 263 4.20 -18.26 -25.20
CA SER A 263 3.60 -17.94 -26.50
C SER A 263 4.50 -18.34 -27.66
N PHE A 264 5.82 -18.10 -27.56
CA PHE A 264 6.77 -18.49 -28.61
C PHE A 264 6.84 -20.02 -28.79
N ALA A 265 6.99 -20.76 -27.68
CA ALA A 265 7.04 -22.23 -27.75
C ALA A 265 5.80 -22.85 -28.40
N SER A 266 4.60 -22.31 -28.14
CA SER A 266 3.37 -22.81 -28.75
C SER A 266 3.25 -22.52 -30.25
N SER A 267 3.88 -21.44 -30.75
CA SER A 267 3.86 -21.10 -32.17
C SER A 267 4.80 -21.99 -32.99
N ASP A 268 5.95 -22.36 -32.43
CA ASP A 268 6.91 -23.26 -33.09
C ASP A 268 6.32 -24.67 -33.25
N GLU A 269 5.68 -25.20 -32.19
CA GLU A 269 4.99 -26.51 -32.25
C GLU A 269 3.83 -26.55 -33.25
N ALA A 270 3.11 -25.44 -33.43
CA ALA A 270 2.03 -25.35 -34.42
C ALA A 270 2.58 -25.38 -35.85
N THR A 271 3.69 -24.68 -36.10
CA THR A 271 4.34 -24.62 -37.42
C THR A 271 4.92 -25.97 -37.82
N GLU A 272 5.51 -26.71 -36.87
CA GLU A 272 6.04 -28.05 -37.11
C GLU A 272 4.94 -29.03 -37.55
N LYS A 273 3.76 -28.98 -36.91
CA LYS A 273 2.62 -29.83 -37.25
C LYS A 273 1.97 -29.52 -38.61
N GLU A 274 2.07 -28.30 -39.12
CA GLU A 274 1.58 -27.97 -40.47
C GLU A 274 2.55 -28.43 -41.58
N SER A 275 3.81 -28.66 -41.23
CA SER A 275 4.86 -29.10 -42.17
C SER A 275 5.03 -30.61 -42.30
N ALA A 276 4.39 -31.39 -41.43
CA ALA A 276 4.43 -32.85 -41.38
C ALA A 276 3.16 -33.48 -41.98
#